data_AF-A0AAU9TKA5-F1
#
_entry.id   AF-A0AAU9TKA5-F1
#
_cell.length_a   1.000
_cell.length_b   1.000
_cell.length_c   1.000
_cell.angle_alpha   90.00
_cell.angle_beta   90.00
_cell.angle_gamma   90.00
#
_symmetry.space_group_name_H-M   'P 1'
#
loop_
_entity.id
_entity.type
_entity.pdbx_description
1 polymer ?
#
loop_
_entity_poly.entity_id
_entity_poly.type
_entity_poly.pdbx_seq_one_letter_code
_entity_poly.pdbx_strand_id
1 'polypeptide(L)'
;MSCNYAEGLSPYEHKGVLGLPEKFDSIDKLNEKCSILADLISKSKHVVVHTGAGISTSAGIPDFRGPNGVWTLEREGKRPSTNISFADAKPTKTHMILKKLVECNKVQYVISQNIDGLHLKSGLQRKYLAELHGNMFIDECNLCKRQFVRNRPVETVGKKCSGVPCASGHAGGRPCRGRLYDGVLDWEHSLPENDLLMSEWHSSIADLSICLGTTLQIIPSGNLPVETVKYGGKLVICNLQPTKHDNKADLIINYYVDDVLEKVMNILGIERPEYNETDDFTKLAETSIVNWTINRKDIVLIEKMFKSKCKGVKKKRILIKNKRKISDISDGSSVNGNIDNDDKSKIIKLEIKDENRKEYAVDTNILQLNT
;
A
#
# COMPACT_ATOMS: atom_id res chain seq x y z
N MET A 1 -17.91 -5.98 -12.80
CA MET A 1 -17.73 -4.52 -12.62
C MET A 1 -16.78 -4.27 -11.46
N SER A 2 -16.02 -3.16 -11.44
CA SER A 2 -15.07 -2.83 -10.36
C SER A 2 -15.70 -2.73 -8.96
N CYS A 3 -16.94 -2.24 -8.85
CA CYS A 3 -17.65 -2.14 -7.56
C CYS A 3 -18.08 -3.50 -6.99
N ASN A 4 -18.12 -4.58 -7.78
CA ASN A 4 -18.59 -5.89 -7.32
C ASN A 4 -17.72 -6.45 -6.19
N TYR A 5 -16.45 -6.06 -6.14
CA TYR A 5 -15.57 -6.41 -5.02
C TYR A 5 -16.14 -5.90 -3.69
N ALA A 6 -16.56 -4.64 -3.65
CA ALA A 6 -17.06 -4.01 -2.43
C ALA A 6 -18.34 -4.67 -1.93
N GLU A 7 -19.19 -5.14 -2.84
CA GLU A 7 -20.41 -5.91 -2.52
C GLU A 7 -20.11 -7.31 -1.99
N GLY A 8 -18.95 -7.88 -2.34
CA GLY A 8 -18.51 -9.20 -1.91
C GLY A 8 -17.82 -9.25 -0.54
N LEU A 9 -17.54 -8.09 0.06
CA LEU A 9 -16.93 -7.98 1.38
C LEU A 9 -17.93 -8.27 2.51
N SER A 10 -17.42 -8.74 3.64
CA SER A 10 -18.22 -8.85 4.86
C SER A 10 -18.74 -7.47 5.30
N PRO A 11 -19.92 -7.38 5.94
CA PRO A 11 -20.41 -6.12 6.50
C PRO A 11 -19.39 -5.52 7.46
N TYR A 12 -19.11 -4.23 7.32
CA TYR A 12 -18.17 -3.53 8.17
C TYR A 12 -18.61 -2.09 8.41
N GLU A 13 -18.75 -1.72 9.68
CA GLU A 13 -19.30 -0.43 10.09
C GLU A 13 -18.29 0.72 9.92
N HIS A 14 -17.01 0.46 10.17
CA HIS A 14 -15.99 1.51 10.26
C HIS A 14 -15.26 1.79 8.94
N LYS A 15 -15.95 2.42 7.98
CA LYS A 15 -15.36 2.73 6.66
C LYS A 15 -14.40 3.93 6.64
N GLY A 16 -14.24 4.61 7.77
CA GLY A 16 -13.40 5.80 7.94
C GLY A 16 -14.13 7.10 7.64
N VAL A 17 -13.37 8.17 7.40
CA VAL A 17 -13.90 9.49 7.02
C VAL A 17 -14.16 9.51 5.51
N LEU A 18 -15.41 9.81 5.12
CA LEU A 18 -15.93 9.68 3.75
C LEU A 18 -16.38 11.04 3.19
N GLY A 19 -16.14 11.27 1.90
CA GLY A 19 -16.68 12.41 1.17
C GLY A 19 -16.12 13.77 1.60
N LEU A 20 -14.87 13.81 2.09
CA LEU A 20 -14.22 15.09 2.38
C LEU A 20 -14.09 15.92 1.09
N PRO A 21 -14.20 17.26 1.19
CA PRO A 21 -14.08 18.13 0.03
C PRO A 21 -12.69 18.03 -0.58
N GLU A 22 -12.65 18.06 -1.91
CA GLU A 22 -11.41 18.12 -2.67
C GLU A 22 -10.79 19.52 -2.62
N LYS A 23 -9.46 19.57 -2.71
CA LYS A 23 -8.67 20.79 -2.80
C LYS A 23 -7.90 20.77 -4.12
N PHE A 24 -7.71 21.95 -4.68
CA PHE A 24 -6.97 22.15 -5.92
C PHE A 24 -5.97 23.30 -5.73
N ASP A 25 -4.68 23.01 -5.92
CA ASP A 25 -3.64 24.02 -6.04
C ASP A 25 -3.87 24.83 -7.33
N SER A 26 -3.57 26.12 -7.30
CA SER A 26 -3.51 26.93 -8.53
C SER A 26 -2.41 26.42 -9.45
N ILE A 27 -2.49 26.71 -10.76
CA ILE A 27 -1.49 26.28 -11.74
C ILE A 27 -0.07 26.72 -11.32
N ASP A 28 0.11 27.94 -10.81
CA ASP A 28 1.41 28.42 -10.35
C ASP A 28 1.95 27.62 -9.16
N LYS A 29 1.10 27.32 -8.18
CA LYS A 29 1.47 26.48 -7.02
C LYS A 29 1.78 25.05 -7.46
N LEU A 30 0.98 24.49 -8.36
CA LEU A 30 1.23 23.18 -8.95
C LEU A 30 2.60 23.16 -9.63
N ASN A 31 2.92 24.20 -10.41
CA ASN A 31 4.20 24.30 -11.11
C ASN A 31 5.39 24.32 -10.14
N GLU A 32 5.33 25.14 -9.10
CA GLU A 32 6.34 25.22 -8.05
C GLU A 32 6.50 23.88 -7.34
N LYS A 33 5.39 23.28 -6.88
CA LYS A 33 5.41 22.03 -6.13
C LYS A 33 5.90 20.84 -6.97
N CYS A 34 5.56 20.77 -8.26
CA CYS A 34 6.10 19.76 -9.17
C CYS A 34 7.61 19.91 -9.36
N SER A 35 8.13 21.13 -9.41
CA SER A 35 9.59 21.37 -9.45
C SER A 35 10.28 20.90 -8.18
N ILE A 36 9.69 21.17 -7.01
CA ILE A 36 10.19 20.65 -5.72
C ILE A 36 10.17 19.12 -5.71
N LEU A 37 9.08 18.49 -6.15
CA LEU A 37 8.97 17.04 -6.22
C LEU A 37 10.01 16.41 -7.16
N ALA A 38 10.23 16.99 -8.34
CA ALA A 38 11.26 16.54 -9.26
C ALA A 38 12.67 16.65 -8.68
N ASP A 39 12.98 17.73 -7.95
CA ASP A 39 14.25 17.92 -7.24
C ASP A 39 14.43 16.87 -6.12
N LEU A 40 13.39 16.62 -5.32
CA LEU A 40 13.39 15.58 -4.29
C LEU A 40 13.66 14.20 -4.88
N ILE A 41 12.96 13.82 -5.95
CA ILE A 41 13.18 12.54 -6.66
C ILE A 41 14.61 12.46 -7.19
N SER A 42 15.16 13.55 -7.71
CA SER A 42 16.51 13.56 -8.29
C SER A 42 17.62 13.42 -7.25
N LYS A 43 17.43 13.97 -6.04
CA LYS A 43 18.42 13.95 -4.95
C LYS A 43 18.33 12.70 -4.07
N SER A 44 17.18 12.04 -4.06
CA SER A 44 16.94 10.83 -3.30
C SER A 44 17.62 9.60 -3.89
N LYS A 45 18.15 8.74 -3.01
CA LYS A 45 18.78 7.46 -3.37
C LYS A 45 17.84 6.28 -3.22
N HIS A 46 16.81 6.40 -2.38
CA HIS A 46 15.84 5.33 -2.13
C HIS A 46 14.43 5.89 -1.99
N VAL A 47 13.76 6.04 -3.13
CA VAL A 47 12.39 6.54 -3.22
C VAL A 47 11.41 5.38 -3.14
N VAL A 48 10.39 5.53 -2.29
CA VAL A 48 9.27 4.58 -2.15
C VAL A 48 7.97 5.29 -2.48
N VAL A 49 7.16 4.69 -3.35
CA VAL A 49 5.85 5.24 -3.71
C VAL A 49 4.75 4.42 -3.07
N HIS A 50 3.78 5.09 -2.48
CA HIS A 50 2.59 4.51 -1.84
C HIS A 50 1.36 4.89 -2.66
N THR A 51 0.65 3.91 -3.20
CA THR A 51 -0.50 4.16 -4.09
C THR A 51 -1.81 3.68 -3.47
N GLY A 52 -2.88 4.43 -3.73
CA GLY A 52 -4.25 4.07 -3.41
C GLY A 52 -5.20 4.31 -4.57
N ALA A 53 -6.49 4.13 -4.32
CA ALA A 53 -7.49 4.02 -5.38
C ALA A 53 -7.59 5.28 -6.27
N GLY A 54 -7.16 6.44 -5.76
CA GLY A 54 -7.14 7.69 -6.51
C GLY A 54 -6.34 7.62 -7.82
N ILE A 55 -5.30 6.78 -7.90
CA ILE A 55 -4.49 6.65 -9.14
C ILE A 55 -5.19 5.90 -10.27
N SER A 56 -6.31 5.23 -9.97
CA SER A 56 -7.09 4.41 -10.90
C SER A 56 -8.40 5.09 -11.32
N THR A 57 -8.72 6.26 -10.76
CA THR A 57 -9.96 7.00 -11.07
C THR A 57 -10.06 7.42 -12.53
N SER A 58 -8.95 7.85 -13.15
CA SER A 58 -8.89 8.18 -14.59
C SER A 58 -8.99 6.96 -15.52
N ALA A 59 -8.85 5.74 -14.99
CA ALA A 59 -9.16 4.50 -15.72
C ALA A 59 -10.66 4.12 -15.63
N GLY A 60 -11.47 4.89 -14.92
CA GLY A 60 -12.89 4.60 -14.71
C GLY A 60 -13.19 3.65 -13.54
N ILE A 61 -12.20 3.39 -12.67
CA ILE A 61 -12.39 2.64 -11.43
C ILE A 61 -12.66 3.66 -10.31
N PRO A 62 -13.83 3.63 -9.64
CA PRO A 62 -14.10 4.58 -8.57
C PRO A 62 -13.16 4.36 -7.38
N ASP A 63 -12.82 5.45 -6.68
CA ASP A 63 -12.16 5.33 -5.40
C ASP A 63 -13.12 4.87 -4.30
N PHE A 64 -12.64 4.79 -3.06
CA PHE A 64 -13.45 4.36 -1.93
C PHE A 64 -14.10 5.50 -1.13
N ARG A 65 -13.42 6.65 -1.00
CA ARG A 65 -13.76 7.69 0.01
C ARG A 65 -13.87 9.09 -0.57
N GLY A 66 -13.63 9.26 -1.86
CA GLY A 66 -13.86 10.46 -2.63
C GLY A 66 -15.31 10.94 -2.53
N PRO A 67 -15.64 12.13 -3.03
CA PRO A 67 -17.02 12.62 -3.10
C PRO A 67 -17.97 11.61 -3.76
N ASN A 68 -17.49 10.91 -4.80
CA ASN A 68 -18.21 9.87 -5.52
C ASN A 68 -17.66 8.45 -5.26
N GLY A 69 -16.92 8.27 -4.16
CA GLY A 69 -16.31 7.00 -3.80
C GLY A 69 -17.34 5.95 -3.40
N VAL A 70 -16.97 4.66 -3.53
CA VAL A 70 -17.85 3.52 -3.24
C VAL A 70 -18.50 3.62 -1.86
N TRP A 71 -17.71 3.85 -0.80
CA TRP A 71 -18.23 3.94 0.56
C TRP A 71 -19.02 5.21 0.83
N THR A 72 -18.64 6.32 0.19
CA THR A 72 -19.36 7.59 0.30
C THR A 72 -20.77 7.45 -0.27
N LEU A 73 -20.90 6.87 -1.46
CA LEU A 73 -22.19 6.69 -2.13
C LEU A 73 -23.03 5.61 -1.46
N GLU A 74 -22.43 4.52 -0.97
CA GLU A 74 -23.17 3.48 -0.24
C GLU A 74 -23.85 4.04 1.01
N ARG A 75 -23.19 4.95 1.75
CA ARG A 75 -23.78 5.65 2.90
C ARG A 75 -25.03 6.46 2.52
N GLU A 76 -25.11 6.90 1.26
CA GLU A 76 -26.25 7.63 0.71
C GLU A 76 -27.27 6.71 0.01
N GLY A 77 -27.10 5.39 0.06
CA GLY A 77 -27.93 4.42 -0.68
C GLY A 77 -27.74 4.48 -2.19
N LYS A 78 -26.63 5.05 -2.67
CA LYS A 78 -26.28 5.23 -4.08
C LYS A 78 -25.15 4.30 -4.50
N ARG A 79 -24.89 4.24 -5.80
CA ARG A 79 -23.77 3.50 -6.40
C ARG A 79 -22.97 4.43 -7.33
N PRO A 80 -21.64 4.21 -7.48
CA PRO A 80 -20.85 4.94 -8.47
C PRO A 80 -21.43 4.78 -9.89
N SER A 81 -21.50 5.88 -10.63
CA SER A 81 -21.94 5.89 -12.04
C SER A 81 -20.88 5.30 -12.97
N THR A 82 -19.61 5.61 -12.71
CA THR A 82 -18.47 5.05 -13.44
C THR A 82 -18.03 3.75 -12.78
N ASN A 83 -18.00 2.66 -13.54
CA ASN A 83 -17.75 1.34 -13.00
C ASN A 83 -17.23 0.39 -14.09
N ILE A 84 -16.07 0.70 -14.67
CA ILE A 84 -15.41 -0.20 -15.63
C ILE A 84 -15.16 -1.58 -15.00
N SER A 85 -15.08 -2.63 -15.80
CA SER A 85 -14.64 -3.93 -15.29
C SER A 85 -13.12 -3.92 -15.03
N PHE A 86 -12.63 -4.66 -14.03
CA PHE A 86 -11.19 -4.81 -13.82
C PHE A 86 -10.48 -5.45 -15.03
N ALA A 87 -11.19 -6.31 -15.78
CA ALA A 87 -10.67 -6.92 -17.00
C ALA A 87 -10.37 -5.87 -18.08
N ASP A 88 -11.26 -4.91 -18.26
CA ASP A 88 -11.19 -3.91 -19.34
C ASP A 88 -10.38 -2.67 -18.97
N ALA A 89 -10.26 -2.36 -17.68
CA ALA A 89 -9.50 -1.22 -17.19
C ALA A 89 -8.04 -1.29 -17.64
N LYS A 90 -7.52 -0.20 -18.20
CA LYS A 90 -6.11 -0.07 -18.60
C LYS A 90 -5.32 0.74 -17.59
N PRO A 91 -4.00 0.47 -17.42
CA PRO A 91 -3.14 1.29 -16.58
C PRO A 91 -3.21 2.78 -16.95
N THR A 92 -3.34 3.65 -15.95
CA THR A 92 -3.36 5.12 -16.15
C THR A 92 -1.97 5.67 -16.48
N LYS A 93 -1.89 6.97 -16.81
CA LYS A 93 -0.59 7.65 -17.00
C LYS A 93 0.31 7.46 -15.77
N THR A 94 -0.25 7.62 -14.58
CA THR A 94 0.45 7.39 -13.30
C THR A 94 1.06 5.99 -13.23
N HIS A 95 0.33 4.93 -13.58
CA HIS A 95 0.87 3.56 -13.54
C HIS A 95 2.06 3.39 -14.49
N MET A 96 1.94 3.91 -15.72
CA MET A 96 3.00 3.82 -16.72
C MET A 96 4.24 4.65 -16.33
N ILE A 97 4.04 5.83 -15.72
CA ILE A 97 5.12 6.65 -15.18
C ILE A 97 5.84 5.91 -14.04
N LEU A 98 5.13 5.27 -13.13
CA LEU A 98 5.74 4.53 -12.02
C LEU A 98 6.59 3.36 -12.51
N LYS A 99 6.11 2.60 -13.50
CA LYS A 99 6.92 1.58 -14.19
C LYS A 99 8.21 2.20 -14.72
N LYS A 100 8.11 3.32 -15.44
CA LYS A 100 9.28 3.99 -16.04
C LYS A 100 10.26 4.51 -15.01
N LEU A 101 9.78 5.11 -13.93
CA LEU A 101 10.64 5.61 -12.85
C LEU A 101 11.38 4.46 -12.14
N VAL A 102 10.78 3.27 -12.04
CA VAL A 102 11.45 2.07 -11.55
C VAL A 102 12.54 1.60 -12.53
N GLU A 103 12.24 1.54 -13.83
CA GLU A 103 13.21 1.18 -14.88
C GLU A 103 14.40 2.14 -14.93
N CYS A 104 14.16 3.44 -14.71
CA CYS A 104 15.18 4.48 -14.62
C CYS A 104 15.88 4.54 -13.24
N ASN A 105 15.59 3.61 -12.32
CA ASN A 105 16.12 3.57 -10.96
C ASN A 105 15.90 4.88 -10.16
N LYS A 106 14.82 5.61 -10.46
CA LYS A 106 14.35 6.80 -9.72
C LYS A 106 13.36 6.43 -8.61
N VAL A 107 12.70 5.28 -8.72
CA VAL A 107 11.84 4.69 -7.69
C VAL A 107 12.33 3.28 -7.41
N GLN A 108 12.56 2.96 -6.14
CA GLN A 108 13.11 1.67 -5.71
C GLN A 108 12.01 0.67 -5.36
N TYR A 109 10.83 1.14 -4.95
CA TYR A 109 9.72 0.27 -4.57
C TYR A 109 8.36 0.97 -4.64
N VAL A 110 7.34 0.22 -5.04
CA VAL A 110 5.94 0.65 -5.06
C VAL A 110 5.15 -0.21 -4.07
N ILE A 111 4.42 0.44 -3.18
CA ILE A 111 3.55 -0.17 -2.18
C ILE A 111 2.12 0.23 -2.54
N SER A 112 1.29 -0.75 -2.88
CA SER A 112 -0.07 -0.53 -3.33
C SER A 112 -1.10 -1.03 -2.32
N GLN A 113 -2.14 -0.23 -2.11
CA GLN A 113 -3.39 -0.63 -1.46
C GLN A 113 -4.45 -1.08 -2.49
N ASN A 114 -4.17 -0.91 -3.78
CA ASN A 114 -5.13 -1.22 -4.84
C ASN A 114 -5.14 -2.71 -5.14
N ILE A 115 -6.34 -3.23 -5.33
CA ILE A 115 -6.60 -4.61 -5.74
C ILE A 115 -6.86 -4.72 -7.25
N ASP A 116 -6.94 -3.60 -7.96
CA ASP A 116 -7.38 -3.52 -9.36
C ASP A 116 -6.46 -4.22 -10.37
N GLY A 117 -5.23 -4.55 -9.96
CA GLY A 117 -4.22 -5.21 -10.78
C GLY A 117 -3.56 -4.31 -11.82
N LEU A 118 -3.79 -3.00 -11.83
CA LEU A 118 -3.27 -2.11 -12.88
C LEU A 118 -1.74 -1.94 -12.82
N HIS A 119 -1.12 -2.05 -11.64
CA HIS A 119 0.35 -2.15 -11.54
C HIS A 119 0.89 -3.43 -12.18
N LEU A 120 0.20 -4.55 -11.99
CA LEU A 120 0.56 -5.82 -12.63
C LEU A 120 0.36 -5.71 -14.15
N LYS A 121 -0.77 -5.17 -14.61
CA LYS A 121 -1.08 -5.01 -16.03
C LYS A 121 -0.11 -4.05 -16.73
N SER A 122 0.42 -3.03 -16.05
CA SER A 122 1.41 -2.13 -16.65
C SER A 122 2.73 -2.82 -17.02
N GLY A 123 2.99 -4.01 -16.44
CA GLY A 123 4.25 -4.73 -16.57
C GLY A 123 5.27 -4.38 -15.48
N LEU A 124 4.87 -3.70 -14.40
CA LEU A 124 5.74 -3.48 -13.25
C LEU A 124 6.12 -4.83 -12.62
N GLN A 125 7.41 -5.13 -12.57
CA GLN A 125 7.89 -6.42 -12.08
C GLN A 125 7.58 -6.61 -10.59
N ARG A 126 7.14 -7.82 -10.23
CA ARG A 126 6.79 -8.22 -8.86
C ARG A 126 7.86 -7.87 -7.81
N LYS A 127 9.15 -7.94 -8.14
CA LYS A 127 10.24 -7.63 -7.20
C LYS A 127 10.28 -6.16 -6.75
N TYR A 128 9.57 -5.26 -7.43
CA TYR A 128 9.48 -3.84 -7.09
C TYR A 128 8.11 -3.42 -6.55
N LEU A 129 7.19 -4.37 -6.33
CA LEU A 129 5.80 -4.11 -5.99
C LEU A 129 5.39 -4.90 -4.75
N ALA A 130 4.71 -4.25 -3.81
CA ALA A 130 3.94 -4.89 -2.75
C ALA A 130 2.44 -4.60 -2.94
N GLU A 131 1.61 -5.64 -2.82
CA GLU A 131 0.15 -5.58 -3.03
C GLU A 131 -0.55 -5.91 -1.70
N LEU A 132 -0.65 -4.91 -0.82
CA LEU A 132 -0.99 -5.12 0.58
C LEU A 132 -2.41 -5.61 0.80
N HIS A 133 -3.36 -5.25 -0.06
CA HIS A 133 -4.77 -5.64 0.08
C HIS A 133 -5.16 -6.78 -0.86
N GLY A 134 -4.16 -7.42 -1.49
CA GLY A 134 -4.36 -8.42 -2.51
C GLY A 134 -4.47 -7.84 -3.92
N ASN A 135 -4.83 -8.69 -4.86
CA ASN A 135 -5.01 -8.33 -6.26
C ASN A 135 -6.07 -9.26 -6.88
N MET A 136 -7.01 -8.68 -7.63
CA MET A 136 -8.11 -9.37 -8.30
C MET A 136 -7.63 -10.42 -9.32
N PHE A 137 -6.39 -10.36 -9.78
CA PHE A 137 -5.81 -11.26 -10.78
C PHE A 137 -4.84 -12.28 -10.19
N ILE A 138 -4.73 -12.37 -8.87
CA ILE A 138 -3.76 -13.28 -8.24
C ILE A 138 -4.51 -14.38 -7.49
N ASP A 139 -4.05 -15.61 -7.68
CA ASP A 139 -4.39 -16.74 -6.82
C ASP A 139 -3.18 -17.12 -5.96
N GLU A 140 -3.41 -17.62 -4.74
CA GLU A 140 -2.39 -18.11 -3.83
C GLU A 140 -2.66 -19.57 -3.41
N CYS A 141 -1.63 -20.41 -3.44
CA CYS A 141 -1.73 -21.78 -2.95
C CYS A 141 -1.77 -21.83 -1.41
N ASN A 142 -2.78 -22.50 -0.84
CA ASN A 142 -2.91 -22.62 0.61
C ASN A 142 -1.75 -23.36 1.28
N LEU A 143 -1.09 -24.29 0.58
CA LEU A 143 0.02 -25.10 1.12
C LEU A 143 1.39 -24.46 0.88
N CYS A 144 1.78 -24.27 -0.39
CA CYS A 144 3.14 -23.80 -0.71
C CYS A 144 3.27 -22.27 -0.76
N LYS A 145 2.17 -21.53 -0.59
CA LYS A 145 2.10 -20.06 -0.58
C LYS A 145 2.59 -19.38 -1.86
N ARG A 146 2.78 -20.15 -2.96
CA ARG A 146 3.09 -19.56 -4.26
C ARG A 146 1.87 -18.86 -4.83
N GLN A 147 2.13 -17.72 -5.44
CA GLN A 147 1.16 -16.86 -6.09
C GLN A 147 1.26 -17.04 -7.61
N PHE A 148 0.12 -16.99 -8.29
CA PHE A 148 0.00 -17.17 -9.73
C PHE A 148 -0.92 -16.11 -10.32
N VAL A 149 -0.54 -15.57 -11.48
CA VAL A 149 -1.37 -14.60 -12.21
C VAL A 149 -2.47 -15.32 -12.98
N ARG A 150 -3.67 -14.76 -12.94
CA ARG A 150 -4.84 -15.13 -13.73
C ARG A 150 -4.97 -14.17 -14.92
N ASN A 151 -5.49 -14.69 -16.03
CA ASN A 151 -5.87 -13.86 -17.17
C ASN A 151 -7.20 -13.10 -17.00
N ARG A 152 -7.97 -13.44 -15.95
CA ARG A 152 -9.26 -12.83 -15.64
C ARG A 152 -9.34 -12.52 -14.14
N PRO A 153 -10.06 -11.47 -13.75
CA PRO A 153 -10.25 -11.16 -12.33
C PRO A 153 -11.01 -12.29 -11.64
N VAL A 154 -10.77 -12.47 -10.35
CA VAL A 154 -11.51 -13.39 -9.49
C VAL A 154 -12.96 -12.95 -9.36
N GLU A 155 -13.84 -13.92 -9.15
CA GLU A 155 -15.27 -13.71 -8.93
C GLU A 155 -15.63 -13.67 -7.44
N THR A 156 -14.64 -13.92 -6.58
CA THR A 156 -14.79 -14.05 -5.13
C THR A 156 -13.91 -13.07 -4.37
N VAL A 157 -14.26 -12.85 -3.11
CA VAL A 157 -13.55 -11.98 -2.17
C VAL A 157 -13.36 -12.74 -0.86
N GLY A 158 -12.25 -12.50 -0.17
CA GLY A 158 -12.01 -13.02 1.16
C GLY A 158 -11.38 -14.39 1.16
N LYS A 159 -10.37 -14.61 0.30
CA LYS A 159 -9.57 -15.83 0.28
C LYS A 159 -10.46 -17.07 0.14
N LYS A 160 -11.33 -17.12 -0.88
CA LYS A 160 -12.16 -18.29 -1.17
C LYS A 160 -11.41 -19.27 -2.06
N CYS A 161 -11.64 -20.57 -1.82
CA CYS A 161 -11.02 -21.63 -2.61
C CYS A 161 -11.62 -21.67 -4.01
N SER A 162 -10.78 -21.61 -5.04
CA SER A 162 -11.20 -21.75 -6.44
C SER A 162 -11.36 -23.21 -6.89
N GLY A 163 -10.88 -24.17 -6.08
CA GLY A 163 -10.79 -25.59 -6.44
C GLY A 163 -9.65 -25.93 -7.41
N VAL A 164 -9.00 -24.93 -8.01
CA VAL A 164 -7.90 -25.13 -8.96
C VAL A 164 -6.68 -25.73 -8.23
N PRO A 165 -6.07 -26.82 -8.75
CA PRO A 165 -4.87 -27.40 -8.16
C PRO A 165 -3.66 -26.48 -8.36
N CYS A 166 -2.75 -26.48 -7.39
CA CYS A 166 -1.53 -25.68 -7.47
C CYS A 166 -0.62 -26.17 -8.61
N ALA A 167 -0.20 -25.26 -9.49
CA ALA A 167 0.72 -25.55 -10.58
C ALA A 167 2.19 -25.69 -10.17
N SER A 168 2.52 -25.53 -8.88
CA SER A 168 3.90 -25.61 -8.37
C SER A 168 4.41 -27.05 -8.31
N GLY A 169 5.68 -27.25 -8.69
CA GLY A 169 6.48 -28.42 -8.32
C GLY A 169 7.45 -28.16 -7.16
N HIS A 170 7.76 -29.20 -6.38
CA HIS A 170 8.85 -29.21 -5.39
C HIS A 170 10.18 -29.65 -6.02
N ALA A 171 11.29 -29.34 -5.36
CA ALA A 171 12.60 -29.89 -5.73
C ALA A 171 12.54 -31.43 -5.66
N GLY A 172 12.75 -32.10 -6.80
CA GLY A 172 12.51 -33.55 -6.97
C GLY A 172 11.25 -33.89 -7.79
N GLY A 173 10.59 -32.91 -8.41
CA GLY A 173 9.54 -33.13 -9.42
C GLY A 173 8.16 -33.47 -8.87
N ARG A 174 7.99 -33.61 -7.55
CA ARG A 174 6.69 -33.88 -6.93
C ARG A 174 5.79 -32.64 -7.04
N PRO A 175 4.58 -32.74 -7.60
CA PRO A 175 3.64 -31.63 -7.67
C PRO A 175 3.15 -31.25 -6.26
N CYS A 176 2.90 -29.96 -6.05
CA CYS A 176 2.24 -29.47 -4.86
C CYS A 176 0.80 -29.97 -4.83
N ARG A 177 0.34 -30.45 -3.68
CA ARG A 177 -1.04 -30.96 -3.50
C ARG A 177 -2.02 -29.90 -3.02
N GLY A 178 -1.61 -28.63 -3.04
CA GLY A 178 -2.43 -27.52 -2.55
C GLY A 178 -3.50 -27.09 -3.55
N ARG A 179 -4.43 -26.28 -3.05
CA ARG A 179 -5.48 -25.64 -3.85
C ARG A 179 -5.27 -24.14 -3.85
N LEU A 180 -5.70 -23.51 -4.93
CA LEU A 180 -5.60 -22.08 -5.13
C LEU A 180 -6.79 -21.35 -4.49
N TYR A 181 -6.49 -20.25 -3.83
CA TYR A 181 -7.43 -19.36 -3.17
C TYR A 181 -7.26 -17.96 -3.76
N ASP A 182 -8.35 -17.18 -3.85
CA ASP A 182 -8.25 -15.83 -4.41
C ASP A 182 -7.29 -14.93 -3.60
N GLY A 183 -6.70 -13.96 -4.29
CA GLY A 183 -5.70 -13.05 -3.75
C GLY A 183 -6.27 -11.98 -2.83
N VAL A 184 -7.60 -11.83 -2.79
CA VAL A 184 -8.29 -10.63 -2.32
C VAL A 184 -8.65 -10.76 -0.84
N LEU A 185 -8.35 -9.73 -0.06
CA LEU A 185 -8.61 -9.73 1.38
C LEU A 185 -10.05 -9.30 1.69
N ASP A 186 -10.56 -9.81 2.81
CA ASP A 186 -11.74 -9.27 3.51
C ASP A 186 -11.27 -8.48 4.72
N TRP A 187 -12.16 -7.76 5.41
CA TRP A 187 -11.81 -6.83 6.49
C TRP A 187 -10.99 -7.45 7.63
N GLU A 188 -11.29 -8.69 8.01
CA GLU A 188 -10.63 -9.38 9.13
C GLU A 188 -9.38 -10.17 8.71
N HIS A 189 -9.07 -10.22 7.41
CA HIS A 189 -7.89 -10.92 6.93
C HIS A 189 -6.61 -10.15 7.25
N SER A 190 -5.59 -10.89 7.71
CA SER A 190 -4.23 -10.38 7.82
C SER A 190 -3.65 -10.02 6.44
N LEU A 191 -2.88 -8.93 6.39
CA LEU A 191 -2.12 -8.56 5.21
C LEU A 191 -1.08 -9.65 4.85
N PRO A 192 -0.73 -9.82 3.56
CA PRO A 192 0.30 -10.75 3.13
C PRO A 192 1.65 -10.43 3.78
N GLU A 193 2.21 -11.41 4.50
CA GLU A 193 3.36 -11.21 5.39
C GLU A 193 4.59 -10.68 4.63
N ASN A 194 4.94 -11.28 3.49
CA ASN A 194 6.12 -10.86 2.73
C ASN A 194 5.95 -9.46 2.15
N ASP A 195 4.79 -9.14 1.57
CA ASP A 195 4.49 -7.81 1.05
C ASP A 195 4.55 -6.74 2.15
N LEU A 196 4.00 -7.02 3.33
CA LEU A 196 4.06 -6.12 4.48
C LEU A 196 5.49 -5.93 4.97
N LEU A 197 6.26 -7.02 5.14
CA LEU A 197 7.66 -6.95 5.57
C LEU A 197 8.54 -6.17 4.59
N MET A 198 8.41 -6.44 3.29
CA MET A 198 9.10 -5.69 2.24
C MET A 198 8.73 -4.19 2.33
N SER A 199 7.44 -3.89 2.49
CA SER A 199 6.94 -2.53 2.60
C SER A 199 7.49 -1.79 3.82
N GLU A 200 7.53 -2.44 4.98
CA GLU A 200 8.10 -1.88 6.20
C GLU A 200 9.59 -1.58 6.05
N TRP A 201 10.36 -2.51 5.49
CA TRP A 201 11.80 -2.34 5.30
C TRP A 201 12.13 -1.28 4.26
N HIS A 202 11.49 -1.30 3.09
CA HIS A 202 11.66 -0.27 2.06
C HIS A 202 11.29 1.11 2.61
N SER A 203 10.16 1.23 3.31
CA SER A 203 9.72 2.52 3.88
C SER A 203 10.69 3.02 4.97
N SER A 204 11.24 2.11 5.79
CA SER A 204 12.20 2.47 6.84
C SER A 204 13.55 2.92 6.31
N ILE A 205 13.99 2.41 5.15
CA ILE A 205 15.25 2.83 4.53
C ILE A 205 15.10 3.90 3.47
N ALA A 206 13.88 4.29 3.13
CA ALA A 206 13.64 5.37 2.17
C ALA A 206 14.22 6.69 2.67
N ASP A 207 14.73 7.50 1.76
CA ASP A 207 14.99 8.92 2.01
C ASP A 207 13.85 9.82 1.50
N LEU A 208 12.96 9.27 0.66
CA LEU A 208 11.73 9.91 0.20
C LEU A 208 10.60 8.89 0.07
N SER A 209 9.47 9.17 0.70
CA SER A 209 8.20 8.49 0.46
C SER A 209 7.24 9.43 -0.27
N ILE A 210 6.56 8.94 -1.31
CA ILE A 210 5.58 9.70 -2.09
C ILE A 210 4.24 8.97 -2.04
N CYS A 211 3.21 9.60 -1.49
CA CYS A 211 1.85 9.04 -1.47
C CYS A 211 1.04 9.58 -2.65
N LEU A 212 0.40 8.71 -3.42
CA LEU A 212 -0.41 9.07 -4.59
C LEU A 212 -1.82 8.50 -4.44
N GLY A 213 -2.83 9.37 -4.41
CA GLY A 213 -4.23 8.95 -4.49
C GLY A 213 -4.68 8.07 -3.31
N THR A 214 -4.17 8.31 -2.10
CA THR A 214 -4.54 7.57 -0.89
C THR A 214 -4.82 8.52 0.27
N THR A 215 -5.90 8.27 1.01
CA THR A 215 -6.25 9.04 2.21
C THR A 215 -5.50 8.56 3.47
N LEU A 216 -4.72 7.49 3.35
CA LEU A 216 -3.87 6.91 4.42
C LEU A 216 -4.65 6.47 5.68
N GLN A 217 -5.94 6.17 5.53
CA GLN A 217 -6.79 5.83 6.68
C GLN A 217 -6.66 4.39 7.16
N ILE A 218 -6.41 3.44 6.25
CA ILE A 218 -6.32 2.01 6.56
C ILE A 218 -4.97 1.69 7.18
N ILE A 219 -4.97 1.00 8.33
CA ILE A 219 -3.76 0.58 9.05
C ILE A 219 -3.57 -0.93 8.84
N PRO A 220 -2.33 -1.43 8.67
CA PRO A 220 -1.05 -0.71 8.79
C PRO A 220 -0.62 0.08 7.54
N SER A 221 -1.23 -0.14 6.38
CA SER A 221 -0.79 0.41 5.08
C SER A 221 -0.56 1.93 5.09
N GLY A 222 -1.50 2.70 5.62
CA GLY A 222 -1.46 4.15 5.69
C GLY A 222 -0.37 4.70 6.61
N ASN A 223 0.13 3.91 7.57
CA ASN A 223 1.23 4.30 8.45
C ASN A 223 2.62 4.05 7.84
N LEU A 224 2.74 3.27 6.76
CA LEU A 224 4.02 2.93 6.16
C LEU A 224 4.82 4.15 5.67
N PRO A 225 4.24 5.17 5.01
CA PRO A 225 4.98 6.37 4.62
C PRO A 225 5.58 7.12 5.83
N VAL A 226 4.97 6.99 7.01
CA VAL A 226 5.46 7.60 8.25
C VAL A 226 6.73 6.91 8.76
N GLU A 227 6.98 5.64 8.41
CA GLU A 227 8.27 5.00 8.74
C GLU A 227 9.42 5.79 8.11
N THR A 228 9.28 6.29 6.87
CA THR A 228 10.30 7.12 6.23
C THR A 228 10.65 8.35 7.07
N VAL A 229 9.63 9.08 7.56
CA VAL A 229 9.82 10.24 8.44
C VAL A 229 10.51 9.85 9.74
N LYS A 230 10.12 8.72 10.37
CA LYS A 230 10.74 8.23 11.61
C LYS A 230 12.23 7.93 11.45
N TYR A 231 12.68 7.58 10.25
CA TYR A 231 14.07 7.30 9.93
C TYR A 231 14.79 8.47 9.23
N GLY A 232 14.20 9.68 9.27
CA GLY A 232 14.81 10.93 8.80
C GLY A 232 14.68 11.20 7.31
N GLY A 233 13.87 10.42 6.59
CA GLY A 233 13.49 10.71 5.20
C GLY A 233 12.33 11.70 5.10
N LYS A 234 12.05 12.14 3.88
CA LYS A 234 10.99 13.09 3.56
C LYS A 234 9.70 12.39 3.13
N LEU A 235 8.56 13.07 3.33
CA LEU A 235 7.24 12.59 2.93
C LEU A 235 6.55 13.61 2.02
N VAL A 236 6.17 13.16 0.82
CA VAL A 236 5.33 13.92 -0.12
C VAL A 236 3.97 13.26 -0.21
N ILE A 237 2.90 14.05 -0.24
CA ILE A 237 1.52 13.56 -0.41
C ILE A 237 0.87 14.29 -1.59
N CYS A 238 0.50 13.53 -2.62
CA CYS A 238 -0.29 13.99 -3.76
C CYS A 238 -1.70 13.39 -3.65
N ASN A 239 -2.66 14.19 -3.19
CA ASN A 239 -4.04 13.76 -3.00
C ASN A 239 -5.01 14.95 -3.10
N LEU A 240 -6.18 14.76 -3.69
CA LEU A 240 -7.20 15.82 -3.77
C LEU A 240 -7.86 16.08 -2.41
N GLN A 241 -8.11 15.03 -1.63
CA GLN A 241 -8.70 15.13 -0.29
C GLN A 241 -7.61 15.25 0.80
N PRO A 242 -7.94 15.80 1.98
CA PRO A 242 -7.08 15.70 3.16
C PRO A 242 -6.74 14.24 3.49
N THR A 243 -5.53 14.00 3.99
CA THR A 243 -5.09 12.66 4.41
C THR A 243 -4.86 12.60 5.91
N LYS A 244 -4.81 11.38 6.46
CA LYS A 244 -4.54 11.15 7.89
C LYS A 244 -3.18 11.69 8.36
N HIS A 245 -2.23 11.94 7.44
CA HIS A 245 -0.85 12.27 7.76
C HIS A 245 -0.34 13.56 7.11
N ASP A 246 -1.25 14.46 6.70
CA ASP A 246 -0.91 15.77 6.14
C ASP A 246 0.06 16.54 7.04
N ASN A 247 -0.11 16.47 8.37
CA ASN A 247 0.74 17.14 9.35
C ASN A 247 2.18 16.61 9.44
N LYS A 248 2.52 15.53 8.72
CA LYS A 248 3.86 14.95 8.66
C LYS A 248 4.53 15.11 7.31
N ALA A 249 3.82 15.65 6.32
CA ALA A 249 4.34 15.80 4.97
C ALA A 249 5.27 17.02 4.88
N ASP A 250 6.41 16.85 4.20
CA ASP A 250 7.29 17.93 3.77
C ASP A 250 6.66 18.71 2.60
N LEU A 251 5.83 18.05 1.79
CA LEU A 251 5.17 18.64 0.63
C LEU A 251 3.80 17.99 0.42
N ILE A 252 2.76 18.80 0.26
CA ILE A 252 1.43 18.36 -0.12
C ILE A 252 1.09 18.99 -1.47
N ILE A 253 0.68 18.18 -2.44
CA ILE A 253 0.23 18.62 -3.76
C ILE A 253 -1.24 18.21 -3.92
N ASN A 254 -2.10 19.19 -4.10
CA ASN A 254 -3.54 18.97 -4.26
C ASN A 254 -3.90 19.17 -5.73
N TYR A 255 -3.71 18.13 -6.54
CA TYR A 255 -4.06 18.13 -7.97
C TYR A 255 -4.17 16.69 -8.49
N TYR A 256 -4.66 16.51 -9.71
CA TYR A 256 -4.75 15.18 -10.33
C TYR A 256 -3.36 14.55 -10.47
N VAL A 257 -3.22 13.31 -9.99
CA VAL A 257 -1.92 12.60 -9.93
C VAL A 257 -1.32 12.35 -11.31
N ASP A 258 -2.15 12.15 -12.33
CA ASP A 258 -1.69 12.03 -13.72
C ASP A 258 -0.98 13.30 -14.19
N ASP A 259 -1.58 14.47 -13.95
CA ASP A 259 -1.01 15.77 -14.33
C ASP A 259 0.25 16.10 -13.50
N VAL A 260 0.22 15.81 -12.18
CA VAL A 260 1.37 16.02 -11.29
C VAL A 260 2.58 15.25 -11.79
N LEU A 261 2.40 13.94 -12.09
CA LEU A 261 3.50 13.09 -12.50
C LEU A 261 3.94 13.35 -13.95
N GLU A 262 3.04 13.67 -14.86
CA GLU A 262 3.39 14.05 -16.24
C GLU A 262 4.27 15.32 -16.21
N LYS A 263 3.92 16.29 -15.36
CA LYS A 263 4.74 17.49 -15.18
C LYS A 263 6.09 17.20 -14.55
N VAL A 264 6.16 16.31 -13.56
CA VAL A 264 7.43 15.86 -12.95
C VAL A 264 8.31 15.16 -13.98
N MET A 265 7.74 14.26 -14.80
CA MET A 265 8.45 13.56 -15.86
C MET A 265 9.08 14.51 -16.88
N ASN A 266 8.34 15.55 -17.28
CA ASN A 266 8.84 16.61 -18.16
C ASN A 266 10.03 17.35 -17.55
N ILE A 267 9.98 17.68 -16.25
CA ILE A 267 11.08 18.36 -15.54
C ILE A 267 12.31 17.44 -15.42
N LEU A 268 12.09 16.15 -15.18
CA LEU A 268 13.16 15.14 -15.12
C LEU A 268 13.75 14.78 -16.49
N GLY A 269 13.12 15.22 -17.59
CA GLY A 269 13.51 14.85 -18.95
C GLY A 269 13.31 13.36 -19.24
N ILE A 270 12.31 12.73 -18.63
CA ILE A 270 12.00 11.30 -18.81
C ILE A 270 10.68 11.18 -19.56
N GLU A 271 10.68 10.45 -20.67
CA GLU A 271 9.47 10.18 -21.44
C GLU A 271 8.64 9.05 -20.81
N ARG A 272 7.32 9.26 -20.73
CA ARG A 272 6.37 8.24 -20.27
C ARG A 272 6.19 7.18 -21.36
N PRO A 273 6.29 5.87 -21.05
CA PRO A 273 5.94 4.82 -22.00
C PRO A 273 4.41 4.72 -22.17
N GLU A 274 3.98 4.32 -23.36
CA GLU A 274 2.59 3.90 -23.57
C GLU A 274 2.34 2.48 -23.06
N TYR A 275 1.08 2.18 -22.75
CA TYR A 275 0.67 0.83 -22.37
C TYR A 275 0.82 -0.13 -23.56
N ASN A 276 1.46 -1.26 -23.32
CA ASN A 276 1.63 -2.34 -24.28
C ASN A 276 1.17 -3.66 -23.68
N GLU A 277 0.24 -4.33 -24.36
CA GLU A 277 -0.34 -5.61 -23.92
C GLU A 277 0.70 -6.75 -23.85
N THR A 278 1.83 -6.65 -24.55
CA THR A 278 2.91 -7.66 -24.46
C THR A 278 3.59 -7.68 -23.09
N ASP A 279 3.54 -6.56 -22.36
CA ASP A 279 4.12 -6.44 -21.02
C ASP A 279 3.10 -6.79 -19.93
N ASP A 280 1.83 -7.00 -20.29
CA ASP A 280 0.75 -7.27 -19.36
C ASP A 280 0.78 -8.73 -18.90
N PHE A 281 1.09 -8.95 -17.62
CA PHE A 281 1.16 -10.29 -17.05
C PHE A 281 -0.18 -11.04 -17.08
N THR A 282 -1.32 -10.36 -17.13
CA THR A 282 -2.63 -11.01 -17.32
C THR A 282 -2.80 -11.56 -18.73
N LYS A 283 -2.22 -10.90 -19.74
CA LYS A 283 -2.18 -11.37 -21.13
C LYS A 283 -1.22 -12.53 -21.31
N LEU A 284 -0.03 -12.46 -20.68
CA LEU A 284 0.91 -13.59 -20.65
C LEU A 284 0.30 -14.82 -19.96
N ALA A 285 -0.56 -14.63 -18.96
CA ALA A 285 -1.27 -15.69 -18.26
C ALA A 285 -2.34 -16.41 -19.12
N GLU A 286 -2.69 -15.89 -20.31
CA GLU A 286 -3.60 -16.58 -21.23
C GLU A 286 -2.96 -17.84 -21.85
N THR A 287 -1.63 -17.83 -22.01
CA THR A 287 -0.89 -18.89 -22.71
C THR A 287 0.18 -19.58 -21.86
N SER A 288 0.48 -19.05 -20.67
CA SER A 288 1.55 -19.57 -19.82
C SER A 288 1.25 -19.42 -18.32
N ILE A 289 1.89 -20.24 -17.48
CA ILE A 289 1.82 -20.09 -16.03
C ILE A 289 2.77 -18.98 -15.60
N VAL A 290 2.22 -17.88 -15.09
CA VAL A 290 2.99 -16.75 -14.57
C VAL A 290 3.07 -16.84 -13.05
N ASN A 291 4.28 -17.06 -12.53
CA ASN A 291 4.53 -17.06 -11.09
C ASN A 291 4.67 -15.61 -10.58
N TRP A 292 3.87 -15.26 -9.58
CA TRP A 292 3.82 -13.92 -8.97
C TRP A 292 4.33 -13.88 -7.52
N THR A 293 5.04 -14.93 -7.09
CA THR A 293 5.57 -15.02 -5.73
C THR A 293 6.80 -14.12 -5.58
N ILE A 294 6.88 -13.32 -4.51
CA ILE A 294 8.09 -12.58 -4.15
C ILE A 294 9.25 -13.57 -3.96
N ASN A 295 10.39 -13.30 -4.61
CA ASN A 295 11.54 -14.19 -4.49
C ASN A 295 12.20 -14.01 -3.12
N ARG A 296 12.52 -15.13 -2.45
CA ARG A 296 13.24 -15.12 -1.17
C ARG A 296 14.57 -14.37 -1.24
N LYS A 297 15.24 -14.34 -2.39
CA LYS A 297 16.48 -13.58 -2.59
C LYS A 297 16.27 -12.07 -2.42
N ASP A 298 15.16 -11.55 -2.91
CA ASP A 298 14.83 -10.12 -2.81
C ASP A 298 14.52 -9.73 -1.35
N ILE A 299 13.79 -10.59 -0.64
CA ILE A 299 13.51 -10.45 0.80
C ILE A 299 14.81 -10.37 1.61
N VAL A 300 15.74 -11.29 1.36
CA VAL A 300 17.03 -11.32 2.07
C VAL A 300 17.88 -10.08 1.75
N LEU A 301 17.85 -9.62 0.50
CA LEU A 301 18.60 -8.43 0.07
C LEU A 301 18.13 -7.18 0.85
N ILE A 302 16.83 -6.92 0.87
CA ILE A 302 16.30 -5.74 1.56
C ILE A 302 16.45 -5.87 3.09
N GLU A 303 16.33 -7.08 3.65
CA GLU A 303 16.54 -7.32 5.07
C GLU A 303 17.98 -6.94 5.47
N LYS A 304 18.96 -7.26 4.62
CA LYS A 304 20.37 -6.88 4.83
C LYS A 304 20.55 -5.36 4.76
N MET A 305 19.95 -4.70 3.77
CA MET A 305 19.99 -3.23 3.64
C MET A 305 19.37 -2.54 4.86
N PHE A 306 18.18 -2.99 5.29
CA PHE A 306 17.48 -2.51 6.48
C PHE A 306 18.33 -2.67 7.74
N LYS A 307 18.86 -3.88 7.99
CA LYS A 307 19.74 -4.13 9.16
C LYS A 307 20.98 -3.25 9.15
N SER A 308 21.55 -2.96 7.98
CA SER A 308 22.72 -2.10 7.87
C SER A 308 22.40 -0.64 8.13
N LYS A 309 21.32 -0.10 7.54
CA LYS A 309 20.96 1.32 7.68
C LYS A 309 20.37 1.65 9.05
N CYS A 310 19.61 0.73 9.63
CA CYS A 310 18.93 0.92 10.92
C CYS A 310 19.71 0.40 12.12
N LYS A 311 21.00 0.01 11.96
CA LYS A 311 21.86 -0.45 13.05
C LYS A 311 21.98 0.65 14.11
N GLY A 312 21.65 0.34 15.37
CA GLY A 312 21.72 1.30 16.48
C GLY A 312 20.50 2.21 16.64
N VAL A 313 19.56 2.21 15.69
CA VAL A 313 18.27 2.90 15.88
C VAL A 313 17.41 2.05 16.84
N LYS A 314 17.02 2.60 17.99
CA LYS A 314 16.17 1.93 18.99
C LYS A 314 14.77 1.66 18.41
N LYS A 315 14.59 0.63 17.56
CA LYS A 315 13.25 0.13 17.25
C LYS A 315 12.78 -0.67 18.47
N LYS A 316 11.76 -0.18 19.19
CA LYS A 316 10.95 -1.02 20.09
C LYS A 316 10.41 -2.18 19.24
N ARG A 317 11.02 -3.35 19.41
CA ARG A 317 10.75 -4.59 18.68
C ARG A 317 9.28 -4.97 18.85
N ILE A 318 8.53 -5.08 17.75
CA ILE A 318 7.29 -5.87 17.71
C ILE A 318 7.42 -7.13 16.84
N LEU A 319 8.35 -7.23 15.87
CA LEU A 319 8.23 -8.28 14.83
C LEU A 319 9.36 -9.32 14.67
N ILE A 320 10.30 -9.43 15.61
CA ILE A 320 11.34 -10.51 15.55
C ILE A 320 10.97 -11.75 16.42
N LYS A 321 9.98 -11.65 17.32
CA LYS A 321 9.62 -12.78 18.21
C LYS A 321 8.89 -13.92 17.47
N ASN A 322 8.21 -13.67 16.36
CA ASN A 322 7.46 -14.73 15.65
C ASN A 322 8.35 -15.69 14.85
N LYS A 323 9.58 -15.29 14.49
CA LYS A 323 10.52 -16.18 13.79
C LYS A 323 11.06 -17.31 14.69
N ARG A 324 11.03 -17.14 16.02
CA ARG A 324 11.49 -18.15 17.00
C ARG A 324 10.41 -19.14 17.43
N LYS A 325 9.12 -18.87 17.17
CA LYS A 325 8.04 -19.81 17.53
C LYS A 325 7.75 -20.85 16.44
N ILE A 326 8.23 -20.63 15.21
CA ILE A 326 7.96 -21.52 14.07
C ILE A 326 9.10 -22.55 13.86
N SER A 327 10.29 -22.31 14.42
CA SER A 327 11.44 -23.24 14.29
C SER A 327 11.42 -24.44 15.24
N ASP A 328 10.54 -24.47 16.24
CA ASP A 328 10.61 -25.44 17.34
C ASP A 328 9.41 -26.42 17.36
N ILE A 329 8.71 -26.58 16.23
CA ILE A 329 7.69 -27.63 16.08
C ILE A 329 8.13 -28.60 14.98
N SER A 330 9.19 -29.33 15.28
CA SER A 330 9.47 -30.64 14.70
C SER A 330 10.38 -31.40 15.68
N ASP A 331 9.76 -32.05 16.65
CA ASP A 331 10.13 -33.40 17.11
C ASP A 331 9.05 -33.90 18.07
N GLY A 332 8.59 -35.12 17.83
CA GLY A 332 7.38 -35.66 18.43
C GLY A 332 7.57 -36.16 19.86
N SER A 333 6.49 -36.11 20.64
CA SER A 333 5.89 -37.24 21.39
C SER A 333 4.99 -36.70 22.51
N SER A 334 3.89 -37.42 22.70
CA SER A 334 2.81 -37.26 23.68
C SER A 334 3.25 -36.95 25.11
N VAL A 335 2.50 -36.08 25.83
CA VAL A 335 1.94 -36.31 27.19
C VAL A 335 0.92 -35.20 27.53
N ASN A 336 -0.19 -35.61 28.17
CA ASN A 336 -1.30 -34.82 28.71
C ASN A 336 -0.89 -33.76 29.74
N GLY A 337 -1.67 -32.67 29.87
CA GLY A 337 -1.68 -31.84 31.07
C GLY A 337 -2.35 -30.46 30.93
N ASN A 338 -3.55 -30.35 31.50
CA ASN A 338 -4.24 -29.17 32.06
C ASN A 338 -4.17 -27.80 31.37
N ILE A 339 -5.37 -27.34 31.00
CA ILE A 339 -5.72 -25.95 30.69
C ILE A 339 -5.95 -25.23 32.02
N ASP A 340 -5.19 -24.17 32.28
CA ASP A 340 -5.57 -23.13 33.24
C ASP A 340 -5.39 -21.75 32.60
N ASN A 341 -6.45 -20.95 32.78
CA ASN A 341 -6.61 -19.56 32.35
C ASN A 341 -5.68 -18.61 33.10
N ASP A 342 -5.13 -17.62 32.40
CA ASP A 342 -5.19 -16.20 32.80
C ASP A 342 -4.35 -15.34 31.83
N ASP A 343 -5.01 -14.61 30.92
CA ASP A 343 -4.35 -13.51 30.20
C ASP A 343 -5.10 -12.19 30.47
N LYS A 344 -4.62 -11.48 31.49
CA LYS A 344 -5.08 -10.12 31.83
C LYS A 344 -4.44 -9.13 30.85
N SER A 345 -5.24 -8.68 29.89
CA SER A 345 -4.97 -7.49 29.08
C SER A 345 -4.73 -6.26 29.97
N LYS A 346 -3.47 -5.80 30.08
CA LYS A 346 -3.14 -4.50 30.66
C LYS A 346 -2.96 -3.46 29.55
N ILE A 347 -3.97 -2.61 29.41
CA ILE A 347 -3.89 -1.30 28.76
C ILE A 347 -2.91 -0.45 29.57
N ILE A 348 -1.83 0.04 28.94
CA ILE A 348 -0.92 1.01 29.57
C ILE A 348 -1.10 2.36 28.86
N LYS A 349 -1.64 3.33 29.61
CA LYS A 349 -1.67 4.76 29.26
C LYS A 349 -0.22 5.28 29.16
N LEU A 350 0.07 6.04 28.10
CA LEU A 350 1.34 6.74 27.94
C LEU A 350 1.24 8.12 28.61
N GLU A 351 2.04 8.33 29.66
CA GLU A 351 2.37 9.67 30.17
C GLU A 351 3.41 10.31 29.23
N ILE A 352 3.10 11.51 28.75
CA ILE A 352 4.03 12.36 28.00
C ILE A 352 4.72 13.24 29.04
N LYS A 353 6.05 13.14 29.15
CA LYS A 353 6.86 14.14 29.85
C LYS A 353 7.07 15.31 28.91
N ASP A 354 6.40 16.42 29.19
CA ASP A 354 6.68 17.72 28.60
C ASP A 354 7.86 18.36 29.33
N GLU A 355 9.03 18.39 28.68
CA GLU A 355 10.14 19.26 29.08
C GLU A 355 10.41 20.22 27.92
N ASN A 356 9.75 21.39 27.97
CA ASN A 356 10.24 22.72 27.60
C ASN A 356 9.07 23.66 27.24
N ARG A 357 8.53 24.35 28.26
CA ARG A 357 7.89 25.65 28.07
C ARG A 357 8.56 26.65 29.00
N LYS A 358 9.29 27.61 28.41
CA LYS A 358 9.66 28.85 29.08
C LYS A 358 8.40 29.71 29.17
N GLU A 359 8.08 30.11 30.39
CA GLU A 359 6.96 31.00 30.74
C GLU A 359 7.21 32.41 30.21
N TYR A 360 6.19 32.98 29.56
CA TYR A 360 5.94 34.42 29.58
C TYR A 360 4.63 34.60 30.34
N ALA A 361 4.72 35.14 31.56
CA ALA A 361 3.59 35.54 32.36
C ALA A 361 2.99 36.84 31.78
N VAL A 362 1.68 36.86 31.55
CA VAL A 362 0.91 38.09 31.41
C VAL A 362 -0.07 38.12 32.56
N ASP A 363 0.19 39.02 33.50
CA ASP A 363 -0.70 39.39 34.58
C ASP A 363 -2.06 39.82 34.02
N THR A 364 -3.12 39.16 34.48
CA THR A 364 -4.48 39.69 34.35
C THR A 364 -5.09 39.75 35.73
N ASN A 365 -5.10 40.96 36.28
CA ASN A 365 -5.98 41.29 37.38
C ASN A 365 -6.53 42.71 37.18
N ILE A 366 -7.85 42.80 37.32
CA ILE A 366 -8.63 43.97 37.74
C ILE A 366 -9.00 44.98 36.64
N LEU A 367 -10.26 44.94 36.18
CA LEU A 367 -11.27 45.94 36.56
C LEU A 367 -12.68 45.59 36.06
N GLN A 368 -13.59 45.60 37.03
CA GLN A 368 -15.04 45.73 36.91
C GLN A 368 -15.44 47.13 36.40
N LEU A 369 -16.60 47.16 35.73
CA LEU A 369 -17.64 48.20 35.74
C LEU A 369 -17.26 49.65 35.35
N ASN A 370 -17.87 50.16 34.27
CA ASN A 370 -18.92 51.19 34.37
C ASN A 370 -19.53 51.53 33.00
N THR A 371 -20.84 51.82 33.05
CA THR A 371 -21.81 52.34 32.04
C THR A 371 -22.24 51.44 30.90
#